data_AF-U3P4S0-F1
#
_entry.id   AF-U3P4S0-F1
#
_cell.length_a   1.000
_cell.length_b   1.000
_cell.length_c   1.000
_cell.angle_alpha   90.00
_cell.angle_beta   90.00
_cell.angle_gamma   90.00
#
_symmetry.space_group_name_H-M   'P 1'
#
loop_
_entity.id
_entity.type
_entity.pdbx_description
1 polymer ?
#
loop_
_entity_poly.entity_id
_entity_poly.type
_entity_poly.pdbx_seq_one_letter_code
_entity_poly.pdbx_strand_id
1 'polypeptide(L)'
;MPTIMSVSPANGPQTGGTDVTLTGTGFTGATGVTFGGAPAAEMTVMDDSTITATTPAHLPATVSIAVEHPNGDSSPDGFTFDAVPGAPVISGLAPGHGPAIGGTTMTLSGSGFIGTTDVTVDGVSVPFSVIDDGTITVTAPPHAAGTVPVVVTTPIGPTPSAVFTYDLGTTVNGMTPSSGPETGGTAVTITGGCFTDATGVLFGTTPAASFRVMTDATIAAVSPAGTGTADITVVGAAVCGTGTLTGAFRYLDPGAPIIVPAGGTTSTGVAAGSAAGRLAGTGSTTDGFALPAGIGLLMLACGGLVILRRTRRA
;
A
#
# COMPACT_ATOMS: atom_id res chain seq x y z
N MET A 1 19.34 0.98 32.76
CA MET A 1 19.98 1.81 31.73
C MET A 1 21.28 1.11 31.34
N PRO A 2 21.44 0.75 30.06
CA PRO A 2 22.65 0.11 29.56
C PRO A 2 23.84 1.07 29.64
N THR A 3 25.06 0.54 29.64
CA THR A 3 26.29 1.34 29.53
C THR A 3 27.22 0.70 28.52
N ILE A 4 27.79 1.54 27.64
CA ILE A 4 28.86 1.14 26.72
C ILE A 4 30.19 1.40 27.45
N MET A 5 31.06 0.39 27.50
CA MET A 5 32.42 0.50 28.03
C MET A 5 33.47 0.59 26.93
N SER A 6 33.22 -0.07 25.79
CA SER A 6 34.10 0.00 24.64
C SER A 6 33.40 -0.45 23.36
N VAL A 7 33.86 0.09 22.22
CA VAL A 7 33.59 -0.40 20.88
C VAL A 7 34.87 -0.91 20.20
N SER A 8 34.79 -2.02 19.47
CA SER A 8 35.92 -2.56 18.69
C SER A 8 35.47 -3.15 17.35
N PRO A 9 36.07 -2.73 16.22
CA PRO A 9 36.98 -1.58 16.07
C PRO A 9 36.28 -0.24 16.38
N ALA A 10 37.04 0.79 16.74
CA ALA A 10 36.53 2.13 17.08
C ALA A 10 36.40 3.09 15.87
N ASN A 11 36.75 2.61 14.69
CA ASN A 11 36.67 3.36 13.44
C ASN A 11 36.35 2.43 12.26
N GLY A 12 35.86 3.01 11.17
CA GLY A 12 35.50 2.30 9.95
C GLY A 12 35.19 3.26 8.81
N PRO A 13 35.06 2.77 7.57
CA PRO A 13 34.80 3.62 6.40
C PRO A 13 33.44 4.33 6.45
N GLN A 14 33.36 5.52 5.87
CA GLN A 14 32.11 6.28 5.69
C GLN A 14 30.99 5.52 4.95
N THR A 15 31.34 4.50 4.16
CA THR A 15 30.40 3.63 3.46
C THR A 15 29.73 2.60 4.36
N GLY A 16 30.09 2.54 5.66
CA GLY A 16 29.53 1.59 6.61
C GLY A 16 30.03 0.17 6.44
N GLY A 17 29.28 -0.80 6.96
CA GLY A 17 29.57 -2.23 6.82
C GLY A 17 30.68 -2.75 7.76
N THR A 18 31.07 -1.98 8.77
CA THR A 18 32.04 -2.44 9.77
C THR A 18 31.30 -3.22 10.85
N ASP A 19 31.64 -4.49 11.02
CA ASP A 19 31.17 -5.27 12.16
C ASP A 19 31.92 -4.83 13.41
N VAL A 20 31.18 -4.25 14.35
CA VAL A 20 31.69 -3.80 15.64
C VAL A 20 31.13 -4.65 16.77
N THR A 21 31.97 -4.86 17.77
CA THR A 21 31.58 -5.44 19.06
C THR A 21 31.52 -4.33 20.10
N LEU A 22 30.35 -4.17 20.71
CA LEU A 22 30.12 -3.30 21.86
C LEU A 22 30.20 -4.15 23.13
N THR A 23 31.05 -3.74 24.06
CA THR A 23 31.19 -4.35 25.38
C THR A 23 30.65 -3.39 26.43
N GLY A 24 29.88 -3.90 27.39
CA GLY A 24 29.20 -3.07 28.37
C GLY A 24 28.40 -3.85 29.41
N THR A 25 27.29 -3.28 29.86
CA THR A 25 26.36 -3.92 30.80
C THR A 25 24.92 -3.53 30.50
N GLY A 26 23.97 -4.41 30.87
CA GLY A 26 22.53 -4.15 30.75
C GLY A 26 22.01 -4.15 29.32
N PHE A 27 22.63 -4.92 28.42
CA PHE A 27 22.24 -5.02 27.02
C PHE A 27 21.07 -5.98 26.78
N THR A 28 20.71 -6.83 27.75
CA THR A 28 19.57 -7.75 27.58
C THR A 28 18.28 -6.98 27.38
N GLY A 29 17.67 -7.10 26.21
CA GLY A 29 16.45 -6.37 25.84
C GLY A 29 16.69 -5.02 25.16
N ALA A 30 17.94 -4.73 24.76
CA ALA A 30 18.24 -3.64 23.84
C ALA A 30 17.46 -3.80 22.53
N THR A 31 16.96 -2.69 22.00
CA THR A 31 16.09 -2.63 20.81
C THR A 31 16.79 -2.05 19.58
N GLY A 32 17.91 -1.36 19.78
CA GLY A 32 18.61 -0.66 18.71
C GLY A 32 20.05 -0.31 19.08
N VAL A 33 20.86 -0.03 18.07
CA VAL A 33 22.15 0.64 18.20
C VAL A 33 22.17 1.76 17.17
N THR A 34 22.58 2.97 17.56
CA THR A 34 22.71 4.11 16.65
C THR A 34 24.13 4.65 16.64
N PHE A 35 24.57 5.15 15.48
CA PHE A 35 25.84 5.82 15.26
C PHE A 35 25.55 7.23 14.74
N GLY A 36 25.73 8.25 15.59
CA GLY A 36 25.38 9.63 15.25
C GLY A 36 23.88 9.85 15.00
N GLY A 37 23.04 8.99 15.58
CA GLY A 37 21.59 8.97 15.33
C GLY A 37 21.14 8.14 14.12
N ALA A 38 22.07 7.64 13.30
CA ALA A 38 21.73 6.67 12.24
C ALA A 38 21.66 5.26 12.82
N PRO A 39 20.58 4.48 12.58
CA PRO A 39 20.48 3.11 13.08
C PRO A 39 21.53 2.20 12.46
N ALA A 40 22.02 1.23 13.23
CA ALA A 40 22.89 0.17 12.74
C ALA A 40 22.20 -0.63 11.63
N ALA A 41 22.98 -1.06 10.63
CA ALA A 41 22.46 -1.87 9.53
C ALA A 41 21.96 -3.24 10.03
N GLU A 42 22.71 -3.82 10.97
CA GLU A 42 22.36 -5.03 11.68
C GLU A 42 22.76 -4.90 13.15
N MET A 43 22.04 -5.58 14.03
CA MET A 43 22.46 -5.75 15.43
C MET A 43 22.08 -7.13 15.95
N THR A 44 22.87 -7.64 16.87
CA THR A 44 22.57 -8.87 17.61
C THR A 44 23.06 -8.73 19.04
N VAL A 45 22.14 -8.92 19.99
CA VAL A 45 22.46 -9.01 21.41
C VAL A 45 22.96 -10.42 21.69
N MET A 46 24.24 -10.57 22.02
CA MET A 46 24.85 -11.87 22.30
C MET A 46 24.58 -12.28 23.76
N ASP A 47 24.78 -11.34 24.67
CA ASP A 47 24.54 -11.49 26.10
C ASP A 47 24.35 -10.10 26.76
N ASP A 48 24.19 -10.06 28.09
CA ASP A 48 23.96 -8.79 28.82
C ASP A 48 25.12 -7.79 28.75
N SER A 49 26.29 -8.24 28.30
CA SER A 49 27.52 -7.45 28.21
C SER A 49 28.05 -7.26 26.80
N THR A 50 27.46 -7.92 25.80
CA THR A 50 27.99 -7.95 24.44
C THR A 50 26.89 -7.76 23.39
N ILE A 51 27.07 -6.78 22.51
CA ILE A 51 26.29 -6.60 21.28
C ILE A 51 27.25 -6.62 20.08
N THR A 52 26.90 -7.33 19.02
CA THR A 52 27.52 -7.09 17.70
C THR A 52 26.60 -6.22 16.87
N ALA A 53 27.15 -5.24 16.16
CA ALA A 53 26.39 -4.38 15.27
C ALA A 53 27.20 -4.07 14.02
N THR A 54 26.51 -3.83 12.90
CA THR A 54 27.15 -3.43 11.64
C THR A 54 26.90 -1.94 11.41
N THR A 55 27.97 -1.18 11.21
CA THR A 55 27.87 0.28 11.07
C THR A 55 27.07 0.67 9.82
N PRO A 56 26.20 1.69 9.90
CA PRO A 56 25.55 2.24 8.72
C PRO A 56 26.53 3.09 7.90
N ALA A 57 26.13 3.46 6.68
CA ALA A 57 26.82 4.53 5.96
C ALA A 57 26.57 5.88 6.64
N HIS A 58 27.61 6.68 6.80
CA HIS A 58 27.57 7.97 7.48
C HIS A 58 28.62 8.91 6.90
N LEU A 59 28.39 10.22 6.94
CA LEU A 59 29.41 11.19 6.51
C LEU A 59 30.68 11.09 7.40
N PRO A 60 31.88 11.46 6.89
CA PRO A 60 33.09 11.38 7.68
C PRO A 60 33.02 12.26 8.93
N ALA A 61 33.05 11.64 10.11
CA ALA A 61 32.93 12.31 11.40
C ALA A 61 33.23 11.34 12.54
N THR A 62 33.64 11.88 13.69
CA THR A 62 33.50 11.16 14.97
C THR A 62 32.09 11.40 15.51
N VAL A 63 31.36 10.32 15.77
CA VAL A 63 29.97 10.35 16.23
C VAL A 63 29.80 9.58 17.53
N SER A 64 28.70 9.89 18.24
CA SER A 64 28.29 9.14 19.41
C SER A 64 27.62 7.81 19.02
N ILE A 65 27.96 6.73 19.72
CA ILE A 65 27.25 5.45 19.68
C ILE A 65 26.31 5.37 20.87
N ALA A 66 25.05 4.98 20.65
CA ALA A 66 24.12 4.69 21.73
C ALA A 66 23.43 3.34 21.52
N VAL A 67 23.25 2.59 22.61
CA VAL A 67 22.37 1.41 22.65
C VAL A 67 21.00 1.88 23.12
N GLU A 68 19.98 1.66 22.28
CA GLU A 68 18.58 1.98 22.59
C GLU A 68 17.99 0.86 23.43
N HIS A 69 17.31 1.23 24.51
CA HIS A 69 16.72 0.25 25.42
C HIS A 69 15.45 0.82 26.08
N PRO A 70 14.40 0.00 26.30
CA PRO A 70 13.17 0.41 26.99
C PRO A 70 13.35 1.04 28.39
N ASN A 71 14.52 0.88 29.00
CA ASN A 71 14.85 1.37 30.34
C ASN A 71 15.69 2.67 30.28
N GLY A 72 15.71 3.32 29.12
CA GLY A 72 16.56 4.47 28.78
C GLY A 72 17.81 4.06 28.00
N ASP A 73 18.28 4.94 27.13
CA ASP A 73 19.44 4.71 26.25
C ASP A 73 20.77 4.72 27.02
N SER A 74 21.80 4.14 26.43
CA SER A 74 23.13 4.15 27.04
C SER A 74 23.77 5.55 27.04
N SER A 75 24.73 5.76 27.94
CA SER A 75 25.68 6.86 27.77
C SER A 75 26.43 6.71 26.43
N PRO A 76 26.67 7.81 25.69
CA PRO A 76 27.32 7.73 24.40
C PRO A 76 28.81 7.36 24.51
N ASP A 77 29.28 6.47 23.63
CA ASP A 77 30.71 6.25 23.34
C ASP A 77 31.05 6.81 21.94
N GLY A 78 32.32 6.79 21.51
CA GLY A 78 32.75 7.34 20.22
C GLY A 78 33.02 6.30 19.14
N PHE A 79 32.54 6.55 17.93
CA PHE A 79 32.97 5.85 16.71
C PHE A 79 33.41 6.86 15.64
N THR A 80 34.48 6.57 14.90
CA THR A 80 34.95 7.46 13.82
C THR A 80 34.71 6.86 12.44
N PHE A 81 33.97 7.59 11.61
CA PHE A 81 33.81 7.31 10.18
C PHE A 81 34.93 7.98 9.39
N ASP A 82 35.78 7.16 8.76
CA ASP A 82 36.90 7.57 7.95
C ASP A 82 36.46 7.87 6.51
N ALA A 83 36.98 8.97 5.95
CA ALA A 83 36.67 9.34 4.56
C ALA A 83 37.23 8.30 3.57
N VAL A 84 36.38 7.88 2.63
CA VAL A 84 36.73 6.99 1.53
C VAL A 84 36.69 7.79 0.22
N PRO A 85 37.82 7.99 -0.48
CA PRO A 85 37.84 8.71 -1.74
C PRO A 85 36.86 8.15 -2.77
N GLY A 86 36.01 9.01 -3.33
CA GLY A 86 35.02 8.63 -4.34
C GLY A 86 33.77 7.95 -3.80
N ALA A 87 33.61 7.79 -2.49
CA ALA A 87 32.35 7.28 -1.95
C ALA A 87 31.18 8.21 -2.33
N PRO A 88 30.01 7.65 -2.67
CA PRO A 88 28.88 8.44 -3.10
C PRO A 88 28.30 9.23 -1.92
N VAL A 89 27.79 10.43 -2.19
CA VAL A 89 27.10 11.25 -1.18
C VAL A 89 25.88 11.92 -1.81
N ILE A 90 24.73 11.85 -1.13
CA ILE A 90 23.55 12.66 -1.46
C ILE A 90 23.64 13.97 -0.67
N SER A 91 23.64 15.11 -1.36
CA SER A 91 23.64 16.46 -0.76
C SER A 91 22.27 17.14 -0.88
N GLY A 92 21.39 16.66 -1.74
CA GLY A 92 20.02 17.17 -1.88
C GLY A 92 19.09 16.19 -2.59
N LEU A 93 17.80 16.36 -2.32
CA LEU A 93 16.72 15.57 -2.88
C LEU A 93 15.53 16.50 -3.18
N ALA A 94 15.05 16.54 -4.43
CA ALA A 94 13.97 17.43 -4.84
C ALA A 94 13.02 16.78 -5.88
N PRO A 95 11.69 16.77 -5.63
CA PRO A 95 11.02 17.17 -4.38
C PRO A 95 11.34 16.21 -3.23
N GLY A 96 11.42 16.74 -2.00
CA GLY A 96 11.68 16.00 -0.76
C GLY A 96 10.53 15.11 -0.26
N HIS A 97 9.41 15.12 -0.97
CA HIS A 97 8.16 14.47 -0.57
C HIS A 97 7.28 14.17 -1.79
N GLY A 98 6.26 13.35 -1.58
CA GLY A 98 5.25 13.03 -2.59
C GLY A 98 4.16 12.11 -2.06
N PRO A 99 3.10 11.85 -2.82
CA PRO A 99 1.96 11.08 -2.35
C PRO A 99 2.32 9.61 -2.07
N ALA A 100 1.66 9.02 -1.07
CA ALA A 100 1.70 7.59 -0.74
C ALA A 100 1.38 6.64 -1.92
N ILE A 101 0.65 7.12 -2.93
CA ILE A 101 0.40 6.33 -4.15
C ILE A 101 1.63 6.19 -5.07
N GLY A 102 2.74 6.86 -4.77
CA GLY A 102 3.98 6.84 -5.55
C GLY A 102 3.90 7.67 -6.84
N GLY A 103 4.86 7.45 -7.73
CA GLY A 103 4.96 8.11 -9.03
C GLY A 103 5.72 9.44 -9.02
N THR A 104 6.18 9.91 -7.85
CA THR A 104 6.99 11.12 -7.76
C THR A 104 8.37 10.89 -8.38
N THR A 105 8.67 11.59 -9.47
CA THR A 105 10.04 11.67 -9.98
C THR A 105 10.82 12.69 -9.17
N MET A 106 11.87 12.24 -8.50
CA MET A 106 12.78 13.06 -7.70
C MET A 106 14.18 13.08 -8.30
N THR A 107 14.84 14.23 -8.16
CA THR A 107 16.23 14.46 -8.52
C THR A 107 17.07 14.41 -7.26
N LEU A 108 18.05 13.51 -7.24
CA LEU A 108 19.10 13.42 -6.23
C LEU A 108 20.30 14.22 -6.71
N SER A 109 20.75 15.19 -5.92
CA SER A 109 21.98 15.94 -6.15
C SER A 109 23.07 15.48 -5.18
N GLY A 110 24.33 15.42 -5.62
CA GLY A 110 25.39 14.80 -4.85
C GLY A 110 26.74 14.72 -5.57
N SER A 111 27.48 13.65 -5.28
CA SER A 111 28.76 13.33 -5.92
C SER A 111 29.01 11.82 -5.90
N GLY A 112 29.85 11.33 -6.82
CA GLY A 112 30.25 9.91 -6.86
C GLY A 112 29.17 8.98 -7.40
N PHE A 113 28.25 9.49 -8.23
CA PHE A 113 27.13 8.72 -8.76
C PHE A 113 27.47 7.92 -10.03
N ILE A 114 28.62 8.14 -10.65
CA ILE A 114 29.05 7.31 -11.78
C ILE A 114 29.25 5.85 -11.33
N GLY A 115 28.63 4.93 -12.08
CA GLY A 115 28.69 3.50 -11.78
C GLY A 115 27.68 3.03 -10.73
N THR A 116 26.69 3.86 -10.36
CA THR A 116 25.56 3.44 -9.49
C THR A 116 24.98 2.11 -9.96
N THR A 117 24.90 1.16 -9.03
CA THR A 117 24.39 -0.19 -9.25
C THR A 117 22.96 -0.36 -8.75
N ASP A 118 22.56 0.41 -7.73
CA ASP A 118 21.18 0.38 -7.21
C ASP A 118 20.78 1.71 -6.57
N VAL A 119 19.48 1.98 -6.54
CA VAL A 119 18.87 3.04 -5.74
C VAL A 119 17.68 2.42 -5.02
N THR A 120 17.64 2.57 -3.70
CA THR A 120 16.56 2.02 -2.87
C THR A 120 15.77 3.12 -2.17
N VAL A 121 14.45 2.94 -2.07
CA VAL A 121 13.55 3.73 -1.23
C VAL A 121 12.94 2.80 -0.21
N ASP A 122 13.21 3.01 1.08
CA ASP A 122 12.88 2.09 2.18
C ASP A 122 13.37 0.64 1.93
N GLY A 123 14.58 0.50 1.39
CA GLY A 123 15.16 -0.80 1.04
C GLY A 123 14.57 -1.46 -0.22
N VAL A 124 13.56 -0.87 -0.86
CA VAL A 124 13.00 -1.36 -2.13
C VAL A 124 13.77 -0.74 -3.30
N SER A 125 14.37 -1.58 -4.15
CA SER A 125 15.05 -1.13 -5.38
C SER A 125 14.06 -0.51 -6.37
N VAL A 126 14.43 0.64 -6.93
CA VAL A 126 13.56 1.46 -7.78
C VAL A 126 14.25 1.82 -9.10
N PRO A 127 13.49 2.05 -10.20
CA PRO A 127 14.09 2.48 -11.45
C PRO A 127 14.71 3.88 -11.32
N PHE A 128 15.93 4.04 -11.85
CA PHE A 128 16.69 5.29 -11.81
C PHE A 128 17.43 5.54 -13.14
N SER A 129 17.84 6.79 -13.34
CA SER A 129 18.72 7.22 -14.44
C SER A 129 19.85 8.09 -13.88
N VAL A 130 21.09 7.68 -14.12
CA VAL A 130 22.28 8.51 -13.82
C VAL A 130 22.43 9.54 -14.94
N ILE A 131 22.41 10.82 -14.60
CA ILE A 131 22.56 11.92 -15.57
C ILE A 131 24.03 12.33 -15.67
N ASP A 132 24.67 12.54 -14.52
CA ASP A 132 26.10 12.83 -14.38
C ASP A 132 26.59 12.39 -13.00
N ASP A 133 27.86 12.68 -12.66
CA ASP A 133 28.45 12.27 -11.38
C ASP A 133 27.78 12.91 -10.15
N GLY A 134 27.02 13.99 -10.34
CA GLY A 134 26.34 14.69 -9.27
C GLY A 134 24.82 14.60 -9.32
N THR A 135 24.24 13.92 -10.32
CA THR A 135 22.79 13.92 -10.53
C THR A 135 22.23 12.55 -10.91
N ILE A 136 21.25 12.07 -10.13
CA ILE A 136 20.42 10.90 -10.44
C ILE A 136 18.95 11.32 -10.45
N THR A 137 18.16 10.82 -11.40
CA THR A 137 16.70 10.86 -11.32
C THR A 137 16.15 9.49 -10.96
N VAL A 138 15.13 9.46 -10.10
CA VAL A 138 14.51 8.23 -9.59
C VAL A 138 13.02 8.46 -9.37
N THR A 139 12.21 7.41 -9.54
CA THR A 139 10.76 7.49 -9.30
C THR A 139 10.38 6.73 -8.04
N ALA A 140 9.74 7.42 -7.09
CA ALA A 140 9.27 6.84 -5.84
C ALA A 140 8.13 5.83 -6.10
N PRO A 141 8.18 4.60 -5.55
CA PRO A 141 7.11 3.62 -5.66
C PRO A 141 5.94 3.96 -4.72
N PRO A 142 4.79 3.28 -4.82
CA PRO A 142 3.75 3.37 -3.80
C PRO A 142 4.27 2.89 -2.45
N HIS A 143 3.93 3.61 -1.37
CA HIS A 143 4.36 3.30 -0.01
C HIS A 143 3.35 3.87 1.00
N ALA A 144 3.31 3.32 2.22
CA ALA A 144 2.54 3.93 3.30
C ALA A 144 3.05 5.35 3.61
N ALA A 145 2.17 6.23 4.07
CA ALA A 145 2.56 7.57 4.47
C ALA A 145 3.59 7.54 5.62
N GLY A 146 4.58 8.42 5.56
CA GLY A 146 5.69 8.46 6.50
C GLY A 146 7.02 8.82 5.84
N THR A 147 8.03 9.05 6.67
CA THR A 147 9.40 9.31 6.21
C THR A 147 10.12 7.99 5.94
N VAL A 148 10.82 7.90 4.82
CA VAL A 148 11.60 6.73 4.44
C VAL A 148 13.03 7.14 4.03
N PRO A 149 14.02 6.24 4.19
CA PRO A 149 15.35 6.47 3.68
C PRO A 149 15.43 6.28 2.16
N VAL A 150 16.25 7.09 1.51
CA VAL A 150 16.67 6.94 0.12
C VAL A 150 18.18 6.75 0.10
N VAL A 151 18.64 5.68 -0.54
CA VAL A 151 20.05 5.28 -0.59
C VAL A 151 20.45 5.02 -2.02
N VAL A 152 21.62 5.53 -2.42
CA VAL A 152 22.27 5.20 -3.69
C VAL A 152 23.43 4.28 -3.40
N THR A 153 23.56 3.19 -4.14
CA THR A 153 24.66 2.23 -3.99
C THR A 153 25.54 2.21 -5.22
N THR A 154 26.85 2.34 -5.01
CA THR A 154 27.87 2.18 -6.06
C THR A 154 28.83 1.04 -5.68
N PRO A 155 29.75 0.62 -6.56
CA PRO A 155 30.76 -0.37 -6.22
C PRO A 155 31.69 0.02 -5.07
N ILE A 156 31.76 1.32 -4.72
CA ILE A 156 32.54 1.82 -3.59
C ILE A 156 31.76 1.64 -2.27
N GLY A 157 30.43 1.71 -2.34
CA GLY A 157 29.54 1.50 -1.20
C GLY A 157 28.25 2.32 -1.30
N PRO A 158 27.37 2.22 -0.30
CA PRO A 158 26.16 3.03 -0.22
C PRO A 158 26.43 4.45 0.26
N THR A 159 25.53 5.36 -0.09
CA THR A 159 25.45 6.69 0.51
C THR A 159 24.91 6.61 1.94
N PRO A 160 25.20 7.59 2.81
CA PRO A 160 24.31 7.90 3.93
C PRO A 160 22.87 8.09 3.44
N SER A 161 21.89 7.76 4.27
CA SER A 161 20.47 7.86 3.88
C SER A 161 20.04 9.31 3.73
N ALA A 162 19.45 9.66 2.59
CA ALA A 162 18.62 10.85 2.44
C ALA A 162 17.19 10.54 2.89
N VAL A 163 16.39 11.56 3.18
CA VAL A 163 14.99 11.38 3.64
C VAL A 163 14.03 11.79 2.53
N PHE A 164 13.06 10.93 2.25
CA PHE A 164 11.88 11.24 1.44
C PHE A 164 10.63 11.03 2.28
N THR A 165 9.66 11.94 2.16
CA THR A 165 8.39 11.84 2.90
C THR A 165 7.25 11.44 1.97
N TYR A 166 6.61 10.31 2.27
CA TYR A 166 5.33 9.97 1.68
C TYR A 166 4.21 10.69 2.42
N ASP A 167 3.54 11.60 1.71
CA ASP A 167 2.39 12.34 2.21
C ASP A 167 1.14 11.44 2.20
N LEU A 168 0.26 11.66 3.18
CA LEU A 168 -1.05 11.02 3.22
C LEU A 168 -1.84 11.36 1.95
N GLY A 169 -2.26 10.33 1.22
CA GLY A 169 -3.10 10.51 0.05
C GLY A 169 -4.54 10.88 0.41
N THR A 170 -5.33 11.22 -0.61
CA THR A 170 -6.78 11.40 -0.49
C THR A 170 -7.41 10.14 0.08
N THR A 171 -8.10 10.26 1.21
CA THR A 171 -8.85 9.16 1.83
C THR A 171 -10.34 9.43 1.72
N VAL A 172 -11.13 8.39 1.47
CA VAL A 172 -12.59 8.47 1.44
C VAL A 172 -13.10 7.45 2.46
N ASN A 173 -13.59 7.94 3.60
CA ASN A 173 -13.96 7.11 4.75
C ASN A 173 -15.46 6.79 4.79
N GLY A 174 -16.29 7.66 4.20
CA GLY A 174 -17.73 7.45 4.18
C GLY A 174 -18.47 8.47 3.34
N MET A 175 -19.76 8.20 3.15
CA MET A 175 -20.67 9.15 2.54
C MET A 175 -22.05 9.07 3.18
N THR A 176 -22.79 10.18 3.16
CA THR A 176 -24.15 10.23 3.69
C THR A 176 -25.01 11.23 2.91
N PRO A 177 -26.19 10.82 2.41
CA PRO A 177 -26.69 9.43 2.37
C PRO A 177 -25.88 8.54 1.41
N SER A 178 -25.91 7.23 1.64
CA SER A 178 -25.24 6.20 0.82
C SER A 178 -26.15 5.60 -0.26
N SER A 179 -27.29 6.25 -0.55
CA SER A 179 -28.22 5.82 -1.59
C SER A 179 -29.08 6.98 -2.10
N GLY A 180 -29.60 6.85 -3.32
CA GLY A 180 -30.47 7.83 -3.96
C GLY A 180 -31.18 7.28 -5.19
N PRO A 181 -32.09 8.03 -5.83
CA PRO A 181 -32.81 7.57 -7.02
C PRO A 181 -31.89 7.43 -8.24
N GLU A 182 -32.20 6.50 -9.14
CA GLU A 182 -31.47 6.30 -10.42
C GLU A 182 -31.40 7.56 -11.30
N THR A 183 -32.33 8.50 -11.14
CA THR A 183 -32.33 9.80 -11.83
C THR A 183 -31.22 10.75 -11.34
N GLY A 184 -30.52 10.42 -10.25
CA GLY A 184 -29.52 11.28 -9.64
C GLY A 184 -30.13 12.43 -8.83
N GLY A 185 -29.29 13.42 -8.49
CA GLY A 185 -29.71 14.62 -7.75
C GLY A 185 -29.61 14.51 -6.23
N THR A 186 -29.05 13.41 -5.69
CA THR A 186 -28.90 13.26 -4.24
C THR A 186 -27.74 14.11 -3.75
N ALA A 187 -28.01 15.06 -2.86
CA ALA A 187 -26.97 15.78 -2.16
C ALA A 187 -26.34 14.87 -1.10
N VAL A 188 -25.06 14.54 -1.27
CA VAL A 188 -24.28 13.69 -0.37
C VAL A 188 -23.16 14.49 0.28
N THR A 189 -22.85 14.13 1.52
CA THR A 189 -21.63 14.56 2.22
C THR A 189 -20.65 13.39 2.21
N ILE A 190 -19.45 13.61 1.69
CA ILE A 190 -18.36 12.64 1.66
C ILE A 190 -17.37 13.04 2.75
N THR A 191 -16.99 12.09 3.59
CA THR A 191 -16.01 12.28 4.67
C THR A 191 -14.70 11.57 4.34
N GLY A 192 -13.58 12.17 4.72
CA GLY A 192 -12.25 11.69 4.35
C GLY A 192 -11.14 12.62 4.81
N GLY A 193 -10.11 12.76 3.99
CA GLY A 193 -8.97 13.65 4.24
C GLY A 193 -8.19 13.96 2.96
N CYS A 194 -7.39 15.03 2.98
CA CYS A 194 -6.66 15.56 1.81
C CYS A 194 -7.60 16.04 0.69
N PHE A 195 -8.71 16.69 1.05
CA PHE A 195 -9.68 17.22 0.09
C PHE A 195 -9.40 18.67 -0.34
N THR A 196 -8.47 19.37 0.30
CA THR A 196 -8.06 20.71 -0.14
C THR A 196 -7.60 20.65 -1.60
N ASP A 197 -8.11 21.57 -2.42
CA ASP A 197 -7.88 21.65 -3.87
C ASP A 197 -8.25 20.37 -4.66
N ALA A 198 -9.17 19.54 -4.14
CA ALA A 198 -9.72 18.42 -4.90
C ALA A 198 -10.35 18.90 -6.21
N THR A 199 -10.00 18.22 -7.30
CA THR A 199 -10.34 18.60 -8.68
C THR A 199 -11.54 17.83 -9.23
N GLY A 200 -11.98 16.76 -8.57
CA GLY A 200 -13.13 15.99 -9.02
C GLY A 200 -13.70 15.01 -7.99
N VAL A 201 -14.95 14.63 -8.20
CA VAL A 201 -15.64 13.54 -7.52
C VAL A 201 -16.34 12.69 -8.58
N LEU A 202 -16.18 11.37 -8.52
CA LEU A 202 -16.81 10.42 -9.45
C LEU A 202 -17.69 9.43 -8.68
N PHE A 203 -18.82 9.09 -9.29
CA PHE A 203 -19.70 7.97 -8.92
C PHE A 203 -19.51 6.89 -9.98
N GLY A 204 -18.75 5.85 -9.63
CA GLY A 204 -18.17 4.89 -10.57
C GLY A 204 -17.23 5.61 -11.53
N THR A 205 -17.59 5.64 -12.80
CA THR A 205 -16.86 6.36 -13.85
C THR A 205 -17.49 7.71 -14.22
N THR A 206 -18.64 8.06 -13.63
CA THR A 206 -19.41 9.26 -13.99
C THR A 206 -19.09 10.40 -13.02
N PRO A 207 -18.68 11.60 -13.50
CA PRO A 207 -18.47 12.76 -12.64
C PRO A 207 -19.73 13.14 -11.86
N ALA A 208 -19.55 13.62 -10.63
CA ALA A 208 -20.63 14.23 -9.86
C ALA A 208 -21.26 15.40 -10.61
N ALA A 209 -22.57 15.59 -10.48
CA ALA A 209 -23.28 16.69 -11.14
C ALA A 209 -22.77 18.07 -10.65
N SER A 210 -22.34 18.13 -9.39
CA SER A 210 -21.56 19.22 -8.82
C SER A 210 -20.87 18.73 -7.55
N PHE A 211 -19.82 19.41 -7.12
CA PHE A 211 -19.25 19.23 -5.80
C PHE A 211 -18.65 20.54 -5.28
N ARG A 212 -18.48 20.62 -3.96
CA ARG A 212 -17.77 21.69 -3.26
C ARG A 212 -16.96 21.07 -2.13
N VAL A 213 -15.70 21.48 -2.03
CA VAL A 213 -14.86 21.18 -0.86
C VAL A 213 -15.32 22.11 0.25
N MET A 214 -15.72 21.54 1.39
CA MET A 214 -16.19 22.30 2.55
C MET A 214 -15.06 22.50 3.55
N THR A 215 -14.31 21.43 3.80
CA THR A 215 -13.09 21.40 4.61
C THR A 215 -12.13 20.37 4.02
N ASP A 216 -10.91 20.28 4.54
CA ASP A 216 -9.96 19.24 4.13
C ASP A 216 -10.46 17.80 4.37
N ALA A 217 -11.50 17.63 5.20
CA ALA A 217 -12.07 16.33 5.55
C ALA A 217 -13.50 16.11 5.04
N THR A 218 -14.12 17.12 4.40
CA THR A 218 -15.52 17.01 3.94
C THR A 218 -15.76 17.64 2.57
N ILE A 219 -16.42 16.90 1.69
CA ILE A 219 -16.91 17.36 0.39
C ILE A 219 -18.44 17.22 0.37
N ALA A 220 -19.15 18.23 -0.13
CA ALA A 220 -20.55 18.07 -0.52
C ALA A 220 -20.62 17.87 -2.04
N ALA A 221 -21.28 16.79 -2.48
CA ALA A 221 -21.42 16.46 -3.89
C ALA A 221 -22.88 16.13 -4.24
N VAL A 222 -23.23 16.23 -5.52
CA VAL A 222 -24.56 15.83 -6.02
C VAL A 222 -24.39 14.63 -6.94
N SER A 223 -25.08 13.53 -6.61
CA SER A 223 -24.99 12.29 -7.38
C SER A 223 -25.48 12.51 -8.83
N PRO A 224 -24.77 12.00 -9.86
CA PRO A 224 -25.29 11.97 -11.22
C PRO A 224 -26.38 10.89 -11.34
N ALA A 225 -27.08 10.85 -12.47
CA ALA A 225 -27.94 9.72 -12.81
C ALA A 225 -27.10 8.44 -12.98
N GLY A 226 -27.62 7.29 -12.56
CA GLY A 226 -26.89 6.03 -12.55
C GLY A 226 -27.78 4.86 -12.15
N THR A 227 -27.21 3.65 -12.13
CA THR A 227 -27.89 2.41 -11.74
C THR A 227 -26.98 1.55 -10.87
N GLY A 228 -27.54 0.65 -10.08
CA GLY A 228 -26.77 -0.29 -9.26
C GLY A 228 -25.94 0.36 -8.15
N THR A 229 -24.77 -0.20 -7.85
CA THR A 229 -23.81 0.34 -6.86
C THR A 229 -22.65 1.02 -7.54
N ALA A 230 -22.23 2.16 -7.02
CA ALA A 230 -21.12 2.96 -7.51
C ALA A 230 -20.02 3.12 -6.44
N ASP A 231 -18.77 2.95 -6.87
CA ASP A 231 -17.60 3.38 -6.12
C ASP A 231 -17.55 4.91 -6.08
N ILE A 232 -17.07 5.50 -4.99
CA ILE A 232 -16.86 6.94 -4.91
C ILE A 232 -15.38 7.23 -4.98
N THR A 233 -14.96 7.92 -6.03
CA THR A 233 -13.56 8.36 -6.21
C THR A 233 -13.48 9.87 -6.03
N VAL A 234 -12.64 10.34 -5.11
CA VAL A 234 -12.26 11.75 -5.00
C VAL A 234 -10.90 11.91 -5.67
N VAL A 235 -10.82 12.81 -6.63
CA VAL A 235 -9.57 13.25 -7.25
C VAL A 235 -9.07 14.44 -6.46
N GLY A 236 -8.14 14.20 -5.54
CA GLY A 236 -7.52 15.24 -4.73
C GLY A 236 -6.60 16.15 -5.55
N ALA A 237 -5.91 17.04 -4.85
CA ALA A 237 -4.82 17.83 -5.43
C ALA A 237 -3.69 16.91 -5.94
N ALA A 238 -2.79 17.45 -6.77
CA ALA A 238 -1.64 16.69 -7.28
C ALA A 238 -0.79 16.04 -6.17
N VAL A 239 -0.72 16.68 -4.99
CA VAL A 239 0.01 16.18 -3.81
C VAL A 239 -0.73 15.07 -3.04
N CYS A 240 -2.06 15.01 -3.14
CA CYS A 240 -2.90 14.04 -2.42
C CYS A 240 -3.25 12.82 -3.30
N GLY A 241 -3.22 12.94 -4.62
CA GLY A 241 -3.65 11.88 -5.53
C GLY A 241 -5.14 11.54 -5.40
N THR A 242 -5.54 10.33 -5.79
CA THR A 242 -6.94 9.88 -5.79
C THR A 242 -7.23 8.93 -4.64
N GLY A 243 -8.40 9.09 -4.01
CA GLY A 243 -8.94 8.14 -3.02
C GLY A 243 -10.25 7.53 -3.49
N THR A 244 -10.44 6.23 -3.31
CA THR A 244 -11.67 5.51 -3.70
C THR A 244 -12.28 4.76 -2.52
N LEU A 245 -13.59 4.90 -2.33
CA LEU A 245 -14.40 4.06 -1.45
C LEU A 245 -15.32 3.18 -2.29
N THR A 246 -15.11 1.87 -2.23
CA THR A 246 -15.81 0.91 -3.09
C THR A 246 -17.25 0.66 -2.65
N GLY A 247 -18.17 0.55 -3.61
CA GLY A 247 -19.59 0.23 -3.40
C GLY A 247 -20.34 1.21 -2.49
N ALA A 248 -19.85 2.44 -2.35
CA ALA A 248 -20.30 3.38 -1.33
C ALA A 248 -21.69 3.98 -1.59
N PHE A 249 -22.11 4.08 -2.85
CA PHE A 249 -23.41 4.66 -3.21
C PHE A 249 -24.29 3.65 -3.95
N ARG A 250 -25.56 3.53 -3.56
CA ARG A 250 -26.54 2.69 -4.25
C ARG A 250 -27.67 3.50 -4.88
N TYR A 251 -27.84 3.32 -6.18
CA TYR A 251 -28.98 3.82 -6.91
C TYR A 251 -30.19 2.92 -6.70
N LEU A 252 -31.33 3.51 -6.36
CA LEU A 252 -32.58 2.84 -6.08
C LEU A 252 -33.57 3.13 -7.22
N ASP A 253 -34.05 2.07 -7.86
CA ASP A 253 -35.14 2.13 -8.83
C ASP A 253 -36.46 2.43 -8.09
N PRO A 254 -37.17 3.52 -8.42
CA PRO A 254 -38.51 3.80 -7.89
C PRO A 254 -39.54 2.69 -8.21
N GLY A 255 -39.27 1.85 -9.21
CA GLY A 255 -40.17 0.83 -9.75
C GLY A 255 -39.85 -0.62 -9.36
N ALA A 256 -38.87 -0.88 -8.49
CA ALA A 256 -38.55 -2.25 -8.08
C ALA A 256 -39.80 -2.91 -7.44
N PRO A 257 -40.31 -4.04 -7.97
CA PRO A 257 -41.52 -4.65 -7.46
C PRO A 257 -41.32 -5.10 -6.01
N ILE A 258 -42.22 -4.66 -5.13
CA ILE A 258 -42.35 -5.24 -3.78
C ILE A 258 -42.82 -6.68 -3.99
N ILE A 259 -41.94 -7.66 -3.82
CA ILE A 259 -42.36 -9.06 -3.68
C ILE A 259 -43.00 -9.16 -2.30
N VAL A 260 -44.29 -8.87 -2.22
CA VAL A 260 -45.12 -9.33 -1.10
C VAL A 260 -45.16 -10.85 -1.22
N PRO A 261 -44.69 -11.62 -0.22
CA PRO A 261 -44.88 -13.06 -0.23
C PRO A 261 -46.38 -13.30 -0.34
N ALA A 262 -46.83 -13.92 -1.43
CA ALA A 262 -48.24 -14.19 -1.64
C ALA A 262 -48.75 -15.07 -0.49
N GLY A 263 -49.50 -14.47 0.43
CA GLY A 263 -50.32 -15.19 1.38
C GLY A 263 -51.34 -15.99 0.58
N GLY A 264 -51.22 -17.32 0.65
CA GLY A 264 -52.11 -18.23 -0.05
C GLY A 264 -53.57 -18.01 0.36
N THR A 265 -54.44 -17.82 -0.63
CA THR A 265 -55.88 -17.99 -0.45
C THR A 265 -56.33 -19.17 -1.30
N THR A 266 -56.86 -20.17 -0.61
CA THR A 266 -57.51 -21.35 -1.18
C THR A 266 -58.88 -20.95 -1.72
N SER A 267 -59.09 -21.07 -3.04
CA SER A 267 -60.43 -21.02 -3.63
C SER A 267 -61.01 -22.43 -3.71
N THR A 268 -62.03 -22.70 -2.90
CA THR A 268 -62.89 -23.89 -3.02
C THR A 268 -63.89 -23.69 -4.16
N GLY A 269 -63.78 -24.52 -5.19
CA GLY A 269 -64.75 -24.59 -6.29
C GLY A 269 -65.96 -25.46 -5.97
N VAL A 270 -67.11 -25.09 -6.53
CA VAL A 270 -68.24 -26.00 -6.81
C VAL A 270 -68.75 -25.67 -8.21
N ALA A 271 -68.66 -26.63 -9.13
CA ALA A 271 -69.30 -26.56 -10.44
C ALA A 271 -69.97 -27.90 -10.75
N ALA A 272 -71.25 -27.85 -11.14
CA ALA A 272 -71.99 -28.96 -11.73
C ALA A 272 -72.82 -28.45 -12.92
N GLY A 273 -72.78 -29.17 -14.05
CA GLY A 273 -73.91 -29.23 -14.99
C GLY A 273 -73.74 -28.67 -16.42
N SER A 274 -72.98 -29.38 -17.27
CA SER A 274 -73.22 -29.75 -18.68
C SER A 274 -74.31 -29.04 -19.54
N ALA A 275 -73.94 -28.41 -20.67
CA ALA A 275 -74.10 -28.95 -22.06
C ALA A 275 -74.19 -27.88 -23.19
N ALA A 276 -73.45 -28.17 -24.28
CA ALA A 276 -73.65 -27.81 -25.70
C ALA A 276 -73.35 -26.39 -26.22
N GLY A 277 -72.35 -26.29 -27.11
CA GLY A 277 -72.21 -25.15 -28.03
C GLY A 277 -70.79 -24.93 -28.60
N ARG A 278 -70.48 -25.64 -29.68
CA ARG A 278 -69.30 -25.54 -30.59
C ARG A 278 -68.61 -24.17 -30.69
N LEU A 279 -67.27 -24.16 -30.74
CA LEU A 279 -66.44 -23.48 -31.76
C LEU A 279 -64.95 -23.91 -31.65
N ALA A 280 -64.29 -24.02 -32.81
CA ALA A 280 -63.00 -24.65 -33.12
C ALA A 280 -61.79 -24.00 -32.40
N GLY A 281 -60.72 -24.73 -32.01
CA GLY A 281 -59.60 -25.22 -32.86
C GLY A 281 -58.60 -24.09 -33.12
N THR A 282 -57.30 -24.11 -32.84
CA THR A 282 -56.21 -25.11 -32.66
C THR A 282 -55.13 -24.42 -31.77
N GLY A 283 -54.42 -25.00 -30.80
CA GLY A 283 -53.89 -26.35 -30.68
C GLY A 283 -52.38 -26.36 -31.01
N SER A 284 -51.53 -26.24 -29.99
CA SER A 284 -50.17 -26.84 -29.90
C SER A 284 -49.72 -26.70 -28.43
N THR A 285 -49.99 -27.66 -27.53
CA THR A 285 -49.23 -28.91 -27.25
C THR A 285 -47.74 -28.65 -27.02
N THR A 286 -47.07 -29.07 -25.95
CA THR A 286 -47.41 -29.93 -24.79
C THR A 286 -46.18 -29.90 -23.85
N ASP A 287 -46.43 -29.93 -22.54
CA ASP A 287 -45.90 -30.85 -21.51
C ASP A 287 -44.45 -31.36 -21.61
N GLY A 288 -43.68 -31.52 -20.54
CA GLY A 288 -44.04 -31.52 -19.13
C GLY A 288 -42.89 -32.10 -18.29
N PHE A 289 -42.88 -31.71 -17.02
CA PHE A 289 -42.41 -32.41 -15.81
C PHE A 289 -41.50 -33.65 -15.96
N ALA A 290 -40.39 -33.66 -15.21
CA ALA A 290 -40.28 -34.49 -13.99
C ALA A 290 -38.94 -34.28 -13.26
N LEU A 291 -39.02 -33.98 -11.96
CA LEU A 291 -38.04 -34.35 -10.92
C LEU A 291 -38.13 -35.88 -10.69
N PRO A 292 -37.05 -36.56 -10.24
CA PRO A 292 -36.84 -36.68 -8.79
C PRO A 292 -35.38 -36.75 -8.32
N ALA A 293 -35.24 -36.62 -7.01
CA ALA A 293 -34.02 -36.75 -6.22
C ALA A 293 -33.50 -38.19 -6.12
N GLY A 294 -32.19 -38.35 -5.86
CA GLY A 294 -31.69 -39.44 -5.02
C GLY A 294 -30.37 -40.11 -5.43
N ILE A 295 -29.36 -39.93 -4.56
CA ILE A 295 -28.36 -40.91 -4.11
C ILE A 295 -27.12 -41.16 -5.00
N GLY A 296 -25.94 -40.93 -4.39
CA GLY A 296 -24.92 -41.99 -4.31
C GLY A 296 -23.68 -41.89 -5.21
N LEU A 297 -22.57 -41.47 -4.60
CA LEU A 297 -21.25 -42.12 -4.65
C LEU A 297 -20.71 -42.61 -6.01
N LEU A 298 -19.70 -41.92 -6.56
CA LEU A 298 -18.48 -42.58 -7.08
C LEU A 298 -17.34 -41.58 -7.29
N MET A 299 -16.30 -41.68 -6.45
CA MET A 299 -14.97 -41.21 -6.79
C MET A 299 -14.41 -42.14 -7.87
N LEU A 300 -14.04 -41.61 -9.04
CA LEU A 300 -13.21 -42.32 -9.99
C LEU A 300 -12.13 -41.41 -10.57
N ALA A 301 -10.91 -41.89 -10.42
CA ALA A 301 -9.65 -41.34 -10.89
C ALA A 301 -9.51 -41.39 -12.42
N CYS A 302 -8.77 -40.42 -12.96
CA CYS A 302 -7.84 -40.54 -14.09
C CYS A 302 -6.98 -39.26 -14.03
N GLY A 303 -5.67 -39.29 -13.86
CA GLY A 303 -4.70 -40.22 -14.44
C GLY A 303 -4.02 -39.51 -15.61
N GLY A 304 -2.86 -38.89 -15.36
CA GLY A 304 -2.11 -38.13 -16.36
C GLY A 304 -0.65 -37.94 -15.95
N LEU A 305 0.00 -39.04 -15.58
CA LEU A 305 1.43 -39.18 -15.30
C LEU A 305 2.24 -38.97 -16.59
N VAL A 306 3.18 -38.02 -16.60
CA VAL A 306 4.26 -37.98 -17.60
C VAL A 306 5.60 -37.96 -16.87
N ILE A 307 6.26 -39.12 -16.86
CA ILE A 307 7.58 -39.35 -16.29
C ILE A 307 8.60 -39.59 -17.41
N LEU A 308 9.69 -38.83 -17.30
CA LEU A 308 11.07 -39.04 -17.75
C LEU A 308 11.39 -39.25 -19.24
N ARG A 309 12.37 -38.47 -19.70
CA ARG A 309 13.65 -39.06 -20.14
C ARG A 309 14.84 -38.14 -19.83
N ARG A 310 15.63 -38.56 -18.84
CA ARG A 310 17.04 -38.19 -18.68
C ARG A 310 17.83 -38.88 -19.79
N THR A 311 18.59 -38.13 -20.58
CA THR A 311 19.71 -38.66 -21.36
C THR A 311 20.98 -37.96 -20.91
N ARG A 312 21.88 -38.74 -20.32
CA ARG A 312 23.31 -38.44 -20.12
C ARG A 312 24.11 -39.16 -21.21
N ARG A 313 25.32 -38.62 -21.45
CA ARG A 313 26.49 -39.06 -22.24
C ARG A 313 26.62 -38.27 -23.56
N ALA A 314 27.81 -37.84 -23.96
CA ALA A 314 29.16 -38.25 -23.56
C ALA A 314 29.97 -37.13 -22.89
#